data_AF-A0A2D4TRV2-F1
#
_entry.id   AF-A0A2D4TRV2-F1
#
_cell.length_a   1.000
_cell.length_b   1.000
_cell.length_c   1.000
_cell.angle_alpha   90.00
_cell.angle_beta   90.00
_cell.angle_gamma   90.00
#
_symmetry.space_group_name_H-M   'P 1'
#
loop_
_entity.id
_entity.type
_entity.pdbx_description
1 polymer ?
#
loop_
_entity_poly.entity_id
_entity_poly.type
_entity_poly.pdbx_seq_one_letter_code
_entity_poly.pdbx_strand_id
1 'polypeptide(L)'
;MTRNRKHKLVRELGMYFAEKGKIVPAREYKVANDRPNFLTMKEIVKVMGSYTAAVEWIEKYEPELWGIIHQVEKVEEKEAPLAKLAQAKTGS
;
A
#
# COMPACT_ATOMS: atom_id res chain seq x y z
N MET A 1 -12.16 -22.66 -6.98
CA MET A 1 -11.58 -21.69 -6.00
C MET A 1 -12.70 -20.77 -5.53
N THR A 2 -13.03 -20.74 -4.23
CA THR A 2 -14.22 -20.04 -3.73
C THR A 2 -14.00 -18.51 -3.70
N ARG A 3 -15.01 -17.75 -4.14
CA ARG A 3 -15.02 -16.27 -4.20
C ARG A 3 -14.56 -15.60 -2.89
N ASN A 4 -14.89 -16.21 -1.76
CA ASN A 4 -14.50 -15.77 -0.41
C ASN A 4 -12.98 -15.71 -0.20
N ARG A 5 -12.22 -16.61 -0.83
CA ARG A 5 -10.77 -16.68 -0.64
C ARG A 5 -10.04 -15.54 -1.36
N LYS A 6 -10.57 -15.10 -2.51
CA LYS A 6 -10.08 -13.91 -3.23
C LYS A 6 -10.37 -12.64 -2.44
N HIS A 7 -11.61 -12.48 -1.96
CA HIS A 7 -12.01 -11.30 -1.20
C HIS A 7 -11.18 -11.16 0.09
N LYS A 8 -10.99 -12.25 0.84
CA LYS A 8 -10.15 -12.23 2.03
C LYS A 8 -8.72 -11.81 1.72
N LEU A 9 -8.11 -12.39 0.68
CA LEU A 9 -6.74 -12.06 0.30
C LEU A 9 -6.58 -10.59 -0.10
N VAL A 10 -7.52 -10.07 -0.89
CA VAL A 10 -7.53 -8.68 -1.36
C VAL A 10 -7.69 -7.72 -0.18
N ARG A 11 -8.60 -8.00 0.75
CA ARG A 11 -8.80 -7.17 1.94
C ARG A 11 -7.55 -7.10 2.82
N GLU A 12 -6.93 -8.24 3.10
CA GLU A 12 -5.72 -8.32 3.93
C GLU A 12 -4.53 -7.64 3.23
N LEU A 13 -4.40 -7.79 1.91
CA LEU A 13 -3.38 -7.10 1.12
C LEU A 13 -3.59 -5.58 1.10
N GLY A 14 -4.84 -5.13 0.98
CA GLY A 14 -5.22 -3.72 1.08
C GLY A 14 -4.94 -3.13 2.45
N MET A 15 -5.23 -3.86 3.53
CA MET A 15 -4.86 -3.44 4.89
C MET A 15 -3.35 -3.29 5.05
N TYR A 16 -2.56 -4.24 4.55
CA TYR A 16 -1.10 -4.13 4.57
C TYR A 16 -0.60 -2.90 3.81
N PHE A 17 -1.15 -2.59 2.63
CA PHE A 17 -0.78 -1.35 1.92
C PHE A 17 -1.23 -0.10 2.66
N ALA A 18 -2.38 -0.12 3.33
CA ALA A 18 -2.88 1.01 4.11
C ALA A 18 -1.99 1.28 5.33
N GLU A 19 -1.55 0.23 6.03
CA GLU A 19 -0.57 0.32 7.11
C GLU A 19 0.78 0.89 6.64
N LYS A 20 1.16 0.57 5.40
CA LYS A 20 2.38 1.11 4.77
C LYS A 20 2.21 2.50 4.18
N GLY A 21 0.97 2.95 4.02
CA GLY A 21 0.66 4.22 3.38
C GLY A 21 0.96 4.29 1.89
N LYS A 22 1.24 3.15 1.25
CA LYS A 22 1.61 3.09 -0.17
C LYS A 22 1.35 1.71 -0.75
N ILE A 23 1.17 1.65 -2.07
CA ILE A 23 1.18 0.37 -2.79
C ILE A 23 2.61 -0.14 -2.82
N VAL A 24 2.88 -1.22 -2.09
CA VAL A 24 4.21 -1.82 -2.07
C VAL A 24 4.45 -2.55 -3.39
N PRO A 25 5.52 -2.23 -4.15
CA PRO A 25 5.81 -2.89 -5.40
C PRO A 25 6.20 -4.36 -5.18
N ALA A 26 5.89 -5.23 -6.15
CA ALA A 26 6.07 -6.68 -6.00
C ALA A 26 7.49 -7.11 -5.58
N ARG A 27 8.52 -6.36 -5.99
CA ARG A 27 9.93 -6.62 -5.62
C ARG A 27 10.18 -6.39 -4.13
N GLU A 28 9.72 -5.26 -3.59
CA GLU A 28 9.80 -4.94 -2.16
C GLU A 28 8.92 -5.90 -1.36
N TYR A 29 7.69 -6.15 -1.83
CA TYR A 29 6.77 -7.07 -1.20
C TYR A 29 7.36 -8.48 -1.06
N LYS A 30 8.13 -8.94 -2.06
CA LYS A 30 8.76 -10.28 -2.07
C LYS A 30 9.73 -10.47 -0.90
N VAL A 31 10.47 -9.42 -0.53
CA VAL A 31 11.50 -9.44 0.52
C VAL A 31 11.02 -8.88 1.87
N ALA A 32 9.81 -8.34 1.92
CA ALA A 32 9.17 -7.86 3.14
C ALA A 32 9.01 -9.00 4.17
N ASN A 33 9.50 -8.76 5.39
CA ASN A 33 9.45 -9.71 6.53
C ASN A 33 8.24 -9.50 7.44
N ASP A 34 7.58 -8.35 7.30
CA ASP A 34 6.44 -7.87 8.08
C ASP A 34 5.09 -8.18 7.43
N ARG A 35 5.09 -8.78 6.23
CA ARG A 35 3.86 -9.25 5.60
C ARG A 35 3.26 -10.44 6.36
N PRO A 36 1.93 -10.63 6.34
CA PRO A 36 1.31 -11.78 6.98
C PRO A 36 1.75 -13.11 6.36
N ASN A 37 1.93 -14.15 7.20
CA ASN A 37 2.47 -15.45 6.77
C ASN A 37 1.67 -16.13 5.66
N PHE A 38 0.35 -15.92 5.59
CA PHE A 38 -0.50 -16.50 4.55
C PHE A 38 -0.52 -15.68 3.25
N LEU A 39 0.04 -14.47 3.26
CA LEU A 39 0.03 -13.49 2.18
C LEU A 39 1.34 -13.54 1.36
N THR A 40 1.85 -14.74 1.12
CA THR A 40 3.07 -14.92 0.33
C THR A 40 2.83 -14.64 -1.16
N MET A 41 3.88 -14.26 -1.88
CA MET A 41 3.81 -14.07 -3.35
C MET A 41 3.28 -15.31 -4.07
N LYS A 42 3.63 -16.51 -3.58
CA LYS A 42 3.13 -17.78 -4.15
C LYS A 42 1.62 -17.92 -3.97
N GLU A 43 1.08 -17.59 -2.80
CA GLU A 43 -0.36 -17.69 -2.55
C GLU A 43 -1.13 -16.60 -3.32
N ILE A 44 -0.59 -15.39 -3.43
CA ILE A 44 -1.18 -14.31 -4.25
C ILE A 44 -1.30 -14.76 -5.70
N VAL A 45 -0.22 -15.28 -6.31
CA VAL A 45 -0.24 -15.78 -7.69
C VAL A 45 -1.20 -16.97 -7.83
N LYS A 46 -1.24 -17.89 -6.86
CA LYS A 46 -2.17 -19.02 -6.87
C LYS A 46 -3.64 -18.61 -6.81
N VAL A 47 -3.96 -17.52 -6.11
CA VAL A 47 -5.34 -17.05 -5.87
C VAL A 47 -5.82 -16.08 -6.94
N MET A 48 -4.96 -15.13 -7.30
CA MET A 48 -5.27 -13.99 -8.15
C MET A 48 -4.70 -14.13 -9.56
N GLY A 49 -3.81 -15.08 -9.81
CA GLY A 49 -3.10 -15.26 -11.08
C GLY A 49 -1.87 -14.36 -11.19
N SER A 50 -1.92 -13.13 -10.67
CA SER A 50 -0.78 -12.21 -10.62
C SER A 50 -0.87 -11.25 -9.44
N TYR A 51 0.26 -10.64 -9.08
CA TYR A 51 0.31 -9.58 -8.07
C TYR A 51 -0.43 -8.34 -8.53
N THR A 52 -0.25 -7.91 -9.78
CA THR A 52 -0.96 -6.75 -10.36
C THR A 52 -2.47 -6.93 -10.32
N ALA A 53 -2.98 -8.11 -10.68
CA ALA A 53 -4.41 -8.39 -10.59
C ALA A 53 -4.92 -8.36 -9.14
N ALA A 54 -4.09 -8.71 -8.15
CA ALA A 54 -4.47 -8.56 -6.74
C ALA A 54 -4.62 -7.08 -6.35
N VAL A 55 -3.71 -6.21 -6.82
CA VAL A 55 -3.77 -4.76 -6.59
C VAL A 55 -5.00 -4.13 -7.23
N GLU A 56 -5.26 -4.43 -8.51
CA GLU A 56 -6.46 -3.94 -9.23
C GLU A 56 -7.77 -4.37 -8.55
N TRP A 57 -7.77 -5.54 -7.90
CA TRP A 57 -8.93 -6.01 -7.16
C TRP A 57 -9.17 -5.23 -5.86
N ILE A 58 -8.14 -4.63 -5.25
CA ILE A 58 -8.31 -3.78 -4.08
C ILE A 58 -9.12 -2.55 -4.48
N GLU A 59 -8.74 -1.88 -5.58
CA GLU A 59 -9.50 -0.74 -6.12
C GLU A 59 -10.96 -1.10 -6.40
N LYS A 60 -11.21 -2.26 -7.00
CA LYS A 60 -12.54 -2.69 -7.43
C LYS A 60 -13.46 -3.12 -6.29
N TYR A 61 -12.93 -3.81 -5.27
CA TYR A 61 -13.75 -4.46 -4.24
C TYR A 61 -13.62 -3.81 -2.86
N GLU A 62 -12.56 -3.06 -2.61
CA GLU A 62 -12.28 -2.37 -1.34
C GLU A 62 -11.88 -0.90 -1.62
N PRO A 63 -12.78 -0.09 -2.24
CA PRO A 63 -12.46 1.29 -2.63
C PRO A 63 -12.14 2.19 -1.43
N GLU A 64 -12.66 1.87 -0.24
CA GLU A 64 -12.34 2.58 1.00
C GLU A 64 -10.86 2.39 1.39
N LEU A 65 -10.36 1.15 1.36
CA LEU A 65 -8.95 0.85 1.61
C LEU A 65 -8.06 1.48 0.55
N TRP A 66 -8.48 1.42 -0.72
CA TRP A 66 -7.79 2.08 -1.81
C TRP A 66 -7.64 3.59 -1.59
N GLY A 67 -8.72 4.25 -1.16
CA GLY A 67 -8.72 5.66 -0.79
C GLY A 67 -7.71 5.96 0.32
N ILE A 68 -7.64 5.14 1.36
CA ILE A 68 -6.68 5.31 2.46
C ILE A 68 -5.25 5.15 1.97
N ILE A 69 -4.95 4.10 1.20
CA ILE A 69 -3.60 3.84 0.65
C ILE A 69 -3.10 5.06 -0.13
N HIS A 70 -3.92 5.62 -1.02
CA HIS A 70 -3.56 6.76 -1.85
C HIS A 70 -3.65 8.12 -1.13
N GLN A 71 -4.45 8.24 -0.07
CA GLN A 71 -4.47 9.43 0.76
C GLN A 71 -3.19 9.57 1.59
N VAL A 72 -2.62 8.47 2.08
CA VAL A 72 -1.36 8.53 2.83
C VAL A 72 -0.20 8.97 1.94
N GLU A 73 -0.18 8.54 0.67
CA GLU A 73 0.76 9.04 -0.35
C GLU A 73 0.67 10.56 -0.51
N LYS A 74 -0.54 11.13 -0.33
CA LYS A 74 -0.79 12.59 -0.37
C LYS A 74 -0.41 13.33 0.92
N VAL A 75 -0.27 12.64 2.05
CA VAL A 75 0.13 13.24 3.33
C VAL A 75 1.66 13.32 3.42
N GLU A 76 2.40 12.35 2.87
CA GLU A 76 3.88 12.40 2.84
C GLU A 76 4.44 13.55 2.00
N GLU A 77 3.71 14.07 1.01
CA GLU A 77 4.15 15.26 0.26
C GLU A 77 3.95 16.59 1.01
N LYS A 78 3.22 16.60 2.13
CA LYS A 78 2.84 17.85 2.82
C LYS A 78 3.57 18.17 4.12
N GLU A 79 4.47 17.32 4.59
CA GLU A 79 5.21 17.62 5.83
C GLU A 79 6.73 17.70 5.65
N ALA A 80 7.16 18.75 4.94
CA ALA A 80 8.46 19.38 5.19
C ALA A 80 8.30 20.86 5.59
N PRO A 81 7.66 21.22 6.73
CA PRO A 81 7.67 22.58 7.24
C PRO A 81 9.00 22.92 7.95
N LEU A 82 10.16 22.68 7.31
CA LEU A 82 11.45 23.13 7.84
C LEU A 82 12.28 23.98 6.86
N ALA A 83 11.79 24.23 5.64
CA ALA A 83 12.49 25.11 4.68
C ALA A 83 12.26 26.62 4.91
N LYS A 84 11.40 27.05 5.84
CA LYS A 84 11.04 28.48 6.03
C LYS A 84 11.78 29.23 7.14
N LEU A 85 12.67 28.60 7.92
CA LEU A 85 13.44 29.32 8.96
C LEU A 85 14.83 29.79 8.52
N ALA A 86 15.30 29.46 7.32
CA ALA A 86 16.62 29.86 6.84
C ALA A 86 16.68 31.25 6.15
N GLN A 87 15.53 31.91 5.89
CA GLN A 87 15.50 33.22 5.19
C GLN A 87 15.25 34.43 6.10
N ALA A 88 15.24 34.26 7.43
CA ALA A 88 15.07 35.36 8.38
C ALA A 88 16.38 35.81 9.07
N LYS A 89 17.56 35.41 8.55
CA LYS A 89 18.87 35.82 9.10
C LYS A 89 19.91 36.09 8.00
N THR A 90 19.67 37.08 7.15
CA THR A 90 20.73 37.90 6.52
C THR A 90 20.10 39.25 6.16
N GLY A 91 19.99 40.12 7.16
CA GLY A 91 19.38 41.43 7.06
C GLY A 91 19.68 42.26 8.30
N SER A 92 20.97 42.51 8.54
CA SER A 92 21.52 43.62 9.32
C SER A 92 23.03 43.64 9.16
#